data_AF-W9K593-F1
#
_entry.id   AF-W9K593-F1
#
_cell.length_a   1.000
_cell.length_b   1.000
_cell.length_c   1.000
_cell.angle_alpha   90.00
_cell.angle_beta   90.00
_cell.angle_gamma   90.00
#
_symmetry.space_group_name_H-M   'P 1'
#
loop_
_entity.id
_entity.type
_entity.pdbx_description
1 polymer ?
#
loop_
_entity_poly.entity_id
_entity_poly.type
_entity_poly.pdbx_seq_one_letter_code
_entity_poly.pdbx_strand_id
1 'polypeptide(L)'
;MFSYNSTGSVLGPTQIRLLHLLPVTENNDSIECRLEVVALEENPVYEALSYCWGDSSQLLEIKCNNEAFQVTENLLSALQHLRNEHTERPLWIDAICINRKDPEERQSQVKLMKDIYTKSQRVVIWLGPDLASDGINHLFKLIPTTEYLALPHISKSG
;
A
#
# COMPACT_ATOMS: atom_id res chain seq x y z
N MET A 1 7.23 -12.43 16.62
CA MET A 1 5.98 -12.12 15.90
C MET A 1 5.82 -10.62 15.96
N PHE A 2 5.74 -9.95 14.81
CA PHE A 2 5.58 -8.50 14.74
C PHE A 2 4.39 -8.00 15.57
N SER A 3 4.58 -6.92 16.31
CA SER A 3 3.53 -6.29 17.12
C SER A 3 3.28 -4.84 16.69
N TYR A 4 2.02 -4.51 16.42
CA TYR A 4 1.61 -3.13 16.12
C TYR A 4 1.58 -2.22 17.37
N ASN A 5 1.72 -2.78 18.58
CA ASN A 5 1.63 -2.04 19.83
C ASN A 5 2.73 -0.97 19.96
N SER A 6 3.90 -1.18 19.35
CA SER A 6 5.01 -0.22 19.31
C SER A 6 4.72 1.02 18.44
N THR A 7 3.63 0.99 17.66
CA THR A 7 3.23 2.05 16.72
C THR A 7 1.90 2.72 17.08
N GLY A 8 1.36 2.47 18.26
CA GLY A 8 -0.01 2.87 18.61
C GLY A 8 -0.98 1.73 18.34
N SER A 9 -1.44 1.08 19.40
CA SER A 9 -2.29 -0.11 19.33
C SER A 9 -3.69 0.18 18.80
N VAL A 10 -4.15 1.43 18.86
CA VAL A 10 -5.47 1.87 18.40
C VAL A 10 -5.30 3.11 17.53
N LEU A 11 -5.70 3.03 16.27
CA LEU A 11 -5.74 4.17 15.38
C LEU A 11 -6.99 5.01 15.66
N GLY A 12 -6.83 6.33 15.66
CA GLY A 12 -7.95 7.26 15.61
C GLY A 12 -8.79 7.11 14.32
N PRO A 13 -9.97 7.74 14.26
CA PRO A 13 -10.97 7.51 13.20
C PRO A 13 -10.48 7.85 11.79
N THR A 14 -9.55 8.78 11.66
CA THR A 14 -8.94 9.21 10.38
C THR A 14 -7.43 8.99 10.35
N GLN A 15 -6.90 8.22 11.30
CA GLN A 15 -5.48 7.88 11.35
C GLN A 15 -5.19 6.64 10.51
N ILE A 16 -4.02 6.66 9.89
CA ILE A 16 -3.48 5.56 9.11
C ILE A 16 -2.04 5.32 9.51
N ARG A 17 -1.51 4.13 9.19
CA ARG A 17 -0.07 3.89 9.22
C ARG A 17 0.52 4.13 7.83
N LEU A 18 1.68 4.77 7.79
CA LEU A 18 2.54 4.85 6.62
C LEU A 18 3.78 4.01 6.86
N LEU A 19 4.13 3.20 5.87
CA LEU A 19 5.39 2.50 5.77
C LEU A 19 6.43 3.46 5.17
N HIS A 20 7.49 3.74 5.90
CA HIS A 20 8.67 4.37 5.34
C HIS A 20 9.67 3.28 4.97
N LEU A 21 9.77 3.02 3.68
CA LEU A 21 10.73 2.08 3.11
C LEU A 21 12.11 2.73 3.17
N LEU A 22 13.02 2.16 3.95
CA LEU A 22 14.36 2.72 4.15
C LEU A 22 15.23 2.50 2.91
N PRO A 23 16.21 3.39 2.66
CA PRO A 23 17.10 3.27 1.52
C PRO A 23 18.01 2.03 1.62
N VAL A 24 18.68 1.72 0.53
CA VAL A 24 19.68 0.64 0.47
C VAL A 24 20.75 0.86 1.55
N THR A 25 20.98 -0.16 2.37
CA THR A 25 22.11 -0.20 3.32
C THR A 25 23.28 -0.98 2.72
N GLU A 26 24.41 -1.05 3.41
CA GLU A 26 25.58 -1.86 2.96
C GLU A 26 25.21 -3.34 2.72
N ASN A 27 24.15 -3.83 3.37
CA ASN A 27 23.54 -5.13 3.09
C ASN A 27 22.31 -4.94 2.18
N ASN A 28 22.55 -4.91 0.86
CA ASN A 28 21.53 -4.65 -0.15
C ASN A 28 20.37 -5.67 -0.13
N ASP A 29 20.58 -6.86 0.43
CA ASP A 29 19.60 -7.94 0.35
C ASP A 29 18.45 -7.79 1.35
N SER A 30 18.63 -7.03 2.45
CA SER A 30 17.60 -6.87 3.47
C SER A 30 16.70 -5.65 3.21
N ILE A 31 15.39 -5.86 3.15
CA ILE A 31 14.40 -4.78 3.12
C ILE A 31 14.12 -4.35 4.56
N GLU A 32 14.38 -3.07 4.84
CA GLU A 32 14.08 -2.45 6.13
C GLU A 32 13.03 -1.35 5.96
N CYS A 33 12.10 -1.26 6.89
CA CYS A 33 11.09 -0.22 6.93
C CYS A 33 10.73 0.18 8.36
N ARG A 34 10.09 1.34 8.51
CA ARG A 34 9.45 1.77 9.76
C ARG A 34 7.99 2.11 9.51
N LEU A 35 7.16 1.94 10.53
CA LEU A 35 5.76 2.38 10.50
C LEU A 35 5.58 3.65 11.33
N GLU A 36 4.83 4.59 10.77
CA GLU A 36 4.47 5.85 11.41
C GLU A 36 2.96 6.05 11.36
N VAL A 37 2.35 6.47 12.47
CA VAL A 37 0.93 6.85 12.50
C VAL A 37 0.79 8.31 12.15
N VAL A 38 -0.07 8.60 11.18
CA VAL A 38 -0.39 9.96 10.73
C VAL A 38 -1.91 10.14 10.64
N ALA A 39 -2.38 11.38 10.74
CA ALA A 39 -3.77 11.72 10.48
C ALA A 39 -3.97 12.10 9.00
N LEU A 40 -4.92 11.48 8.30
CA LEU A 40 -5.23 11.80 6.90
C LEU A 40 -5.70 13.26 6.71
N GLU A 41 -6.22 13.89 7.77
CA GLU A 41 -6.67 15.28 7.76
C GLU A 41 -5.51 16.28 7.68
N GLU A 42 -4.31 15.87 8.11
CA GLU A 42 -3.09 16.68 8.03
C GLU A 42 -2.47 16.67 6.63
N ASN A 43 -3.09 15.98 5.67
CA ASN A 43 -2.64 15.81 4.29
C ASN A 43 -1.17 15.33 4.20
N PRO A 44 -0.87 14.15 4.78
CA PRO A 44 0.49 13.61 4.75
C PRO A 44 0.92 13.30 3.31
N VAL A 45 2.22 13.35 3.06
CA VAL A 45 2.83 13.04 1.77
C VAL A 45 3.22 11.57 1.72
N TYR A 46 2.58 10.80 0.83
CA TYR A 46 2.87 9.39 0.61
C TYR A 46 2.35 8.92 -0.75
N GLU A 47 2.75 7.72 -1.16
CA GLU A 47 2.21 7.01 -2.32
C GLU A 47 1.43 5.77 -1.86
N ALA A 48 0.39 5.38 -2.60
CA ALA A 48 -0.33 4.13 -2.31
C ALA A 48 0.17 3.02 -3.24
N LEU A 49 0.42 1.82 -2.71
CA LEU A 49 0.76 0.65 -3.52
C LEU A 49 -0.48 -0.18 -3.81
N SER A 50 -0.70 -0.45 -5.10
CA SER A 50 -1.69 -1.39 -5.60
C SER A 50 -0.97 -2.57 -6.24
N TYR A 51 -1.25 -3.79 -5.78
CA TYR A 51 -0.56 -4.99 -6.24
C TYR A 51 -1.42 -6.25 -6.01
N CYS A 52 -1.19 -7.30 -6.81
CA CYS A 52 -1.77 -8.61 -6.53
C CYS A 52 -1.06 -9.25 -5.33
N TRP A 53 -1.81 -9.80 -4.36
CA TRP A 53 -1.17 -10.35 -3.16
C TRP A 53 -0.22 -11.53 -3.44
N GLY A 54 -0.42 -12.24 -4.55
CA GLY A 54 0.39 -13.38 -4.96
C GLY A 54 0.08 -14.64 -4.15
N ASP A 55 0.94 -15.64 -4.27
CA ASP A 55 0.85 -16.85 -3.44
C ASP A 55 1.24 -16.53 -1.99
N SER A 56 0.41 -16.96 -1.04
CA SER A 56 0.64 -16.83 0.40
C SER A 56 1.22 -18.10 1.03
N SER A 57 1.55 -19.13 0.24
CA SER A 57 2.14 -20.38 0.72
C SER A 57 3.59 -20.22 1.17
N GLN A 58 4.31 -19.26 0.59
CA GLN A 58 5.68 -18.91 0.93
C GLN A 58 5.75 -17.45 1.37
N LEU A 59 6.11 -17.25 2.64
CA LEU A 59 6.34 -15.92 3.20
C LEU A 59 7.84 -15.69 3.38
N LEU A 60 8.26 -14.49 3.05
CA LEU A 60 9.63 -14.00 3.17
C LEU A 60 9.68 -12.92 4.24
N GLU A 61 10.83 -12.81 4.90
CA GLU A 61 11.02 -11.90 6.01
C GLU A 61 11.59 -10.55 5.54
N ILE A 62 10.99 -9.47 6.03
CA ILE A 62 11.55 -8.11 6.02
C ILE A 62 11.67 -7.61 7.46
N LYS A 63 12.41 -6.52 7.66
CA LYS A 63 12.55 -5.90 8.97
C LYS A 63 11.70 -4.63 9.06
N CYS A 64 10.67 -4.66 9.89
CA CYS A 64 9.79 -3.51 10.15
C CYS A 64 9.95 -3.08 11.61
N ASN A 65 10.30 -1.82 11.87
CA ASN A 65 10.58 -1.31 13.23
C ASN A 65 11.57 -2.18 14.02
N ASN A 66 12.62 -2.70 13.35
CA ASN A 66 13.58 -3.66 13.92
C ASN A 66 13.03 -5.04 14.31
N GLU A 67 11.80 -5.37 13.92
CA GLU A 67 11.19 -6.68 14.12
C GLU A 67 10.95 -7.40 12.79
N ALA A 68 11.00 -8.73 12.83
CA ALA A 68 10.67 -9.58 11.69
C ALA A 68 9.19 -9.45 11.28
N PHE A 69 8.95 -9.08 10.02
CA PHE A 69 7.63 -8.99 9.39
C PHE A 69 7.57 -9.89 8.15
N GLN A 70 6.49 -10.65 8.01
CA GLN A 70 6.33 -11.63 6.94
C GLN A 70 5.52 -11.03 5.77
N VAL A 71 6.08 -11.09 4.56
CA VAL A 71 5.47 -10.61 3.32
C VAL A 71 5.46 -11.70 2.26
N THR A 72 4.58 -11.61 1.27
CA THR A 72 4.61 -12.51 0.11
C THR A 72 5.79 -12.17 -0.79
N GLU A 73 6.22 -13.13 -1.62
CA GLU A 73 7.28 -12.91 -2.60
C GLU A 73 6.96 -11.74 -3.55
N ASN A 74 5.71 -11.62 -4.00
CA ASN A 74 5.33 -10.52 -4.89
C ASN A 74 5.45 -9.15 -4.19
N LEU A 75 5.09 -9.06 -2.91
CA LEU A 75 5.25 -7.82 -2.15
C LEU A 75 6.73 -7.53 -1.88
N LEU A 76 7.54 -8.53 -1.58
CA LEU A 76 8.98 -8.35 -1.42
C LEU A 76 9.61 -7.78 -2.70
N SER A 77 9.26 -8.37 -3.85
CA SER A 77 9.72 -7.92 -5.15
C SER A 77 9.31 -6.47 -5.43
N ALA A 78 8.05 -6.11 -5.12
CA ALA A 78 7.59 -4.72 -5.23
C ALA A 78 8.43 -3.78 -4.35
N LEU A 79 8.66 -4.12 -3.08
CA LEU A 79 9.46 -3.31 -2.16
C LEU A 79 10.90 -3.14 -2.67
N GLN A 80 11.53 -4.19 -3.19
CA GLN A 80 12.88 -4.11 -3.77
C GLN A 80 12.95 -3.12 -4.94
N HIS A 81 11.95 -3.10 -5.82
CA HIS A 81 11.89 -2.19 -6.97
C HIS A 81 11.50 -0.76 -6.59
N LEU A 82 10.76 -0.59 -5.49
CA LEU A 82 10.34 0.73 -5.01
C LEU A 82 11.38 1.39 -4.11
N ARG A 83 12.31 0.62 -3.55
CA ARG A 83 13.36 1.12 -2.65
C ARG A 83 14.30 2.07 -3.39
N ASN A 84 14.51 3.25 -2.83
CA ASN A 84 15.47 4.22 -3.36
C ASN A 84 16.87 3.98 -2.76
N GLU A 85 17.90 4.49 -3.43
CA GLU A 85 19.29 4.35 -2.97
C GLU A 85 19.64 5.25 -1.77
N HIS A 86 18.98 6.41 -1.63
CA HIS A 86 19.45 7.46 -0.72
C HIS A 86 18.39 8.04 0.22
N THR A 87 17.11 7.89 -0.09
CA THR A 87 16.02 8.49 0.68
C THR A 87 14.97 7.45 1.03
N GLU A 88 14.37 7.58 2.21
CA GLU A 88 13.20 6.77 2.53
C GLU A 88 12.03 7.12 1.61
N ARG A 89 11.12 6.16 1.41
CA ARG A 89 9.93 6.31 0.57
C ARG A 89 8.67 6.04 1.39
N PRO A 90 7.84 7.06 1.67
CA PRO A 90 6.58 6.88 2.38
C PRO A 90 5.54 6.23 1.48
N LEU A 91 5.06 5.05 1.90
CA LEU A 91 4.12 4.19 1.19
C LEU A 91 2.95 3.83 2.10
N TRP A 92 1.76 3.75 1.54
CA TRP A 92 0.65 3.02 2.14
C TRP A 92 0.49 1.68 1.42
N ILE A 93 0.59 0.59 2.19
CA ILE A 93 0.50 -0.79 1.70
C ILE A 93 -0.45 -1.53 2.64
N ASP A 94 -1.64 -1.89 2.17
CA ASP A 94 -2.71 -2.52 2.97
C ASP A 94 -2.23 -3.72 3.79
N ALA A 95 -1.39 -4.58 3.20
CA ALA A 95 -0.87 -5.78 3.84
C ALA A 95 0.05 -5.53 5.05
N ILE A 96 0.62 -4.32 5.17
CA ILE A 96 1.57 -3.93 6.23
C ILE A 96 1.00 -2.80 7.11
N CYS A 97 0.28 -1.84 6.53
CA CYS A 97 -0.23 -0.68 7.25
C CYS A 97 -1.51 -0.99 8.05
N ILE A 98 -2.24 -2.04 7.66
CA ILE A 98 -3.43 -2.53 8.35
C ILE A 98 -3.07 -3.75 9.20
N ASN A 99 -3.39 -3.70 10.48
CA ASN A 99 -3.35 -4.87 11.35
C ASN A 99 -4.49 -5.83 10.99
N ARG A 100 -4.22 -6.77 10.08
CA ARG A 100 -5.20 -7.77 9.61
C ARG A 100 -5.70 -8.72 10.70
N LYS A 101 -5.04 -8.78 11.86
CA LYS A 101 -5.47 -9.58 13.03
C LYS A 101 -6.51 -8.86 13.90
N ASP A 102 -6.71 -7.57 13.69
CA ASP A 102 -7.73 -6.77 14.35
C ASP A 102 -8.89 -6.49 13.37
N PRO A 103 -10.05 -7.16 13.55
CA PRO A 103 -11.21 -6.97 12.67
C PRO A 103 -11.79 -5.55 12.70
N GLU A 104 -11.73 -4.87 13.85
CA GLU A 104 -12.27 -3.52 14.03
C GLU A 104 -11.38 -2.49 13.33
N GLU A 105 -10.05 -2.61 13.52
CA GLU A 105 -9.08 -1.79 12.80
C GLU A 105 -9.23 -2.01 11.29
N ARG A 106 -9.27 -3.28 10.85
CA ARG A 106 -9.43 -3.63 9.43
C ARG A 106 -10.69 -3.00 8.83
N GLN A 107 -11.83 -3.11 9.51
CA GLN A 107 -13.07 -2.51 9.02
C GLN A 107 -12.97 -0.98 8.92
N SER A 108 -12.35 -0.35 9.92
CA SER A 108 -12.14 1.11 9.94
C SER A 108 -11.21 1.56 8.80
N GLN A 109 -10.10 0.88 8.58
CA GLN A 109 -9.16 1.18 7.50
C GLN A 109 -9.78 0.94 6.11
N VAL A 110 -10.60 -0.10 5.94
CA VAL A 110 -11.34 -0.34 4.68
C VAL A 110 -12.28 0.80 4.34
N LYS A 111 -12.96 1.40 5.34
CA LYS A 111 -13.81 2.59 5.12
C LYS A 111 -13.00 3.80 4.66
N LEU A 112 -11.74 3.92 5.09
CA LEU A 112 -10.84 5.00 4.71
C LEU A 112 -10.15 4.78 3.35
N MET A 113 -10.16 3.57 2.78
CA MET A 113 -9.39 3.25 1.56
C MET A 113 -9.64 4.24 0.42
N LYS A 114 -10.89 4.63 0.17
CA LYS A 114 -11.19 5.62 -0.88
C LYS A 114 -10.40 6.91 -0.67
N ASP A 115 -10.39 7.43 0.55
CA ASP A 115 -9.70 8.67 0.89
C ASP A 115 -8.19 8.49 0.88
N ILE A 116 -7.68 7.35 1.34
CA ILE A 116 -6.26 7.02 1.32
C ILE A 116 -5.71 7.02 -0.10
N TYR A 117 -6.39 6.34 -1.03
CA TYR A 117 -5.95 6.33 -2.44
C TYR A 117 -6.10 7.71 -3.08
N THR A 118 -7.20 8.42 -2.81
CA THR A 118 -7.46 9.76 -3.38
C THR A 118 -6.47 10.81 -2.89
N LYS A 119 -6.03 10.74 -1.62
CA LYS A 119 -5.11 11.70 -1.01
C LYS A 119 -3.63 11.35 -1.21
N SER A 120 -3.31 10.16 -1.69
CA SER A 120 -1.93 9.81 -2.04
C SER A 120 -1.42 10.71 -3.17
N GLN A 121 -0.11 10.99 -3.20
CA GLN A 121 0.49 11.75 -4.31
C GLN A 121 0.31 11.05 -5.65
N ARG A 122 0.40 9.72 -5.62
CA ARG A 122 0.10 8.83 -6.74
C ARG A 122 -0.14 7.42 -6.22
N VAL A 123 -0.79 6.63 -7.07
CA VAL A 123 -0.92 5.19 -6.90
C VAL A 123 0.13 4.50 -7.76
N VAL A 124 0.97 3.69 -7.13
CA VAL A 124 1.94 2.84 -7.82
C VAL A 124 1.31 1.48 -8.03
N ILE A 125 1.22 1.05 -9.27
CA ILE A 125 0.66 -0.26 -9.64
C ILE A 125 1.82 -1.22 -9.88
N TRP A 126 1.88 -2.29 -9.10
CA TRP A 126 2.86 -3.36 -9.25
C TRP A 126 2.20 -4.60 -9.85
N LEU A 127 2.68 -5.00 -11.03
CA LEU A 127 2.12 -6.10 -11.83
C LEU A 127 2.87 -7.42 -11.65
N GLY A 128 3.94 -7.44 -10.85
CA GLY A 128 4.86 -8.56 -10.72
C GLY A 128 6.17 -8.35 -11.50
N PRO A 129 7.23 -9.10 -11.16
CA PRO A 129 8.52 -9.03 -11.85
C PRO A 129 8.46 -9.59 -13.28
N ASP A 130 7.58 -10.57 -13.52
CA ASP A 130 7.31 -11.14 -14.83
C ASP A 130 5.92 -10.69 -15.31
N LEU A 131 5.85 -10.04 -16.47
CA LEU A 131 4.60 -9.52 -17.09
C LEU A 131 3.59 -10.61 -17.50
N ALA A 132 3.74 -11.85 -17.00
CA ALA A 132 2.88 -12.99 -17.30
C ALA A 132 1.49 -12.83 -16.64
N SER A 133 0.61 -12.15 -17.38
CA SER A 133 -0.86 -12.27 -17.46
C SER A 133 -1.76 -12.00 -16.24
N ASP A 134 -1.30 -12.08 -14.98
CA ASP A 134 -2.23 -11.95 -13.84
C ASP A 134 -2.43 -10.50 -13.35
N GLY A 135 -1.39 -9.65 -13.44
CA GLY A 135 -1.46 -8.26 -12.96
C GLY A 135 -2.44 -7.38 -13.75
N ILE A 136 -2.51 -7.56 -15.07
CA ILE A 136 -3.35 -6.72 -15.96
C ILE A 136 -4.84 -6.93 -15.68
N ASN A 137 -5.27 -8.18 -15.44
CA ASN A 137 -6.67 -8.49 -15.13
C ASN A 137 -7.12 -7.94 -13.78
N HIS A 138 -6.21 -7.76 -12.83
CA HIS A 138 -6.49 -7.11 -11.54
C HIS A 138 -6.52 -5.58 -11.67
N LEU A 139 -5.63 -5.00 -12.50
CA LEU A 139 -5.64 -3.57 -12.82
C LEU A 139 -6.99 -3.12 -13.39
N PHE A 140 -7.61 -3.90 -14.29
CA PHE A 140 -8.95 -3.62 -14.82
C PHE A 140 -10.07 -3.67 -13.76
N LYS A 141 -9.85 -4.32 -12.60
CA LYS A 141 -10.80 -4.32 -11.48
C LYS A 141 -10.63 -3.14 -10.53
N LEU A 142 -9.45 -2.50 -10.54
CA LEU A 142 -9.10 -1.38 -9.66
C LEU A 142 -9.23 -0.01 -10.31
N ILE A 143 -9.27 0.05 -11.66
CA ILE A 143 -9.81 1.22 -12.35
C ILE A 143 -11.31 1.28 -11.99
N PRO A 144 -11.79 2.29 -11.25
CA PRO A 144 -13.24 2.52 -11.21
C PRO A 144 -13.65 2.71 -12.65
N THR A 145 -14.55 1.85 -13.15
CA THR A 145 -15.10 1.91 -14.49
C THR A 145 -15.27 3.37 -14.91
N THR A 146 -14.36 3.86 -15.75
CA THR A 146 -14.42 5.21 -16.35
C THR A 146 -15.50 5.27 -17.44
N GLU A 147 -16.60 4.55 -17.21
CA GLU A 147 -17.84 4.61 -17.97
C GLU A 147 -18.94 5.14 -17.04
N TYR A 148 -18.83 6.42 -16.67
CA TYR A 148 -19.96 7.35 -16.73
C TYR A 148 -19.49 8.80 -16.49
N LEU A 149 -18.55 9.26 -17.31
CA LEU A 149 -18.67 10.65 -17.77
C LEU A 149 -19.87 10.66 -18.71
N ALA A 150 -21.06 10.82 -18.13
CA ALA A 150 -22.23 11.25 -18.87
C ALA A 150 -21.87 12.57 -19.56
N LEU A 151 -21.51 12.49 -20.84
CA LEU A 151 -21.48 13.66 -21.70
C LEU A 151 -22.88 14.29 -21.66
N PRO A 152 -23.00 15.61 -21.43
CA PRO A 152 -24.30 16.26 -21.45
C PRO A 152 -24.96 16.03 -22.81
N HIS A 153 -26.24 15.65 -22.76
CA HIS A 153 -27.13 15.57 -23.90
C HIS A 153 -27.01 16.83 -24.76
N ILE A 154 -26.32 16.72 -25.90
CA ILE A 154 -26.51 17.68 -26.99
C ILE A 154 -27.77 17.23 -27.72
N SER A 155 -28.89 17.85 -27.38
CA SER A 155 -30.06 17.85 -28.23
C SER A 155 -29.68 18.49 -29.57
N LYS A 156 -29.85 17.74 -30.66
CA LYS A 156 -30.03 18.37 -31.97
C LYS A 156 -31.52 18.44 -32.25
N SER A 157 -32.07 19.62 -32.05
CA SER A 157 -33.22 20.12 -32.78
C SER A 157 -32.88 20.25 -34.26
N GLY A 158 -33.79 19.81 -35.13
CA GLY A 158 -33.69 19.89 -36.58
C GLY A 158 -34.47 18.78 -37.24
#